data_AF-A0A8T3ZJA3-F1
#
_entry.id   AF-A0A8T3ZJA3-F1
#
_cell.length_a   1.000
_cell.length_b   1.000
_cell.length_c   1.000
_cell.angle_alpha   90.00
_cell.angle_beta   90.00
_cell.angle_gamma   90.00
#
_symmetry.space_group_name_H-M   'P 1'
#
loop_
_entity.id
_entity.type
_entity.pdbx_description
1 polymer ?
#
loop_
_entity_poly.entity_id
_entity_poly.type
_entity_poly.pdbx_seq_one_letter_code
_entity_poly.pdbx_strand_id
1 'polypeptide(L)' 'MTVCKTKRWGSSLGVVIPKTLVDEMHLTENQDIEIEVRSTTNPLQELFGFAKRRGLKKSTEEIIRETRKALRAD' A
#
# COMPACT_ATOMS: atom_id res chain seq x y z
N MET A 1 2.99 6.63 12.29
CA MET A 1 2.60 5.72 11.19
C MET A 1 3.86 5.05 10.68
N THR A 2 3.93 3.72 10.78
CA THR A 2 5.17 2.97 10.48
C THR A 2 4.99 2.18 9.20
N VAL A 3 5.91 2.35 8.25
CA VAL A 3 5.93 1.56 7.02
C VAL A 3 6.71 0.27 7.30
N CYS A 4 6.03 -0.87 7.18
CA CYS A 4 6.64 -2.17 7.41
C CYS A 4 6.71 -2.98 6.11
N LYS A 5 7.73 -3.83 6.00
CA LYS A 5 7.91 -4.72 4.85
C LYS A 5 7.25 -6.06 5.13
N THR A 6 6.46 -6.54 4.18
CA THR A 6 5.92 -7.90 4.22
C THR A 6 6.98 -8.92 3.79
N LYS A 7 6.90 -10.13 4.35
CA LYS A 7 7.76 -11.27 4.02
C LYS A 7 6.91 -12.53 3.91
N ARG A 8 7.32 -13.47 3.05
CA ARG A 8 6.70 -14.80 2.97
C ARG A 8 7.09 -15.64 4.19
N TRP A 9 6.09 -16.21 4.85
CA TRP A 9 6.21 -17.22 5.91
C TRP A 9 5.36 -18.43 5.53
N GLY A 10 6.01 -19.47 5.01
CA GLY A 10 5.31 -20.64 4.46
C GLY A 10 4.37 -20.27 3.31
N SER A 11 3.08 -20.53 3.48
CA SER A 11 1.99 -20.16 2.56
C SER A 11 1.37 -18.78 2.85
N SER A 12 1.82 -18.08 3.89
CA SER A 12 1.25 -16.81 4.34
C SER A 12 2.23 -15.64 4.16
N LEU A 13 1.71 -14.41 4.27
CA LEU A 13 2.52 -13.20 4.42
C LEU A 13 2.56 -12.79 5.89
N GLY A 14 3.74 -12.44 6.36
CA GLY A 14 3.96 -11.81 7.66
C GLY A 14 4.49 -10.40 7.49
N VAL A 15 4.34 -9.59 8.53
CA VAL A 15 4.96 -8.26 8.65
C VAL A 15 6.05 -8.34 9.70
N VAL A 16 7.25 -7.83 9.39
CA VAL A 16 8.31 -7.70 10.39
C VAL A 16 8.08 -6.40 11.16
N ILE A 17 7.81 -6.52 12.46
CA ILE A 17 7.69 -5.36 13.36
C ILE A 17 9.12 -4.93 13.76
N PRO A 18 9.54 -3.68 13.48
CA PRO A 18 10.85 -3.19 13.90
C PRO A 18 11.04 -3.30 15.41
N LYS A 19 12.27 -3.64 15.84
CA LYS A 19 12.59 -3.80 17.27
C LYS A 19 12.23 -2.57 18.11
N THR A 20 12.42 -1.37 17.57
CA THR A 20 12.05 -0.12 18.24
C THR A 20 10.58 -0.09 18.64
N LEU A 21 9.67 -0.54 17.75
CA LEU A 21 8.24 -0.63 18.07
C LEU A 21 7.94 -1.74 19.07
N VAL A 22 8.66 -2.86 18.99
CA VAL A 22 8.51 -3.97 19.96
C VAL A 22 8.83 -3.47 21.37
N ASP A 23 9.93 -2.72 21.50
CA ASP A 23 10.38 -2.18 22.78
C ASP A 23 9.44 -1.06 23.29
N GLU A 24 9.04 -0.13 22.42
CA GLU A 24 8.14 0.99 22.76
C GLU A 24 6.73 0.55 23.16
N MET A 25 6.20 -0.47 22.48
CA MET A 25 4.84 -0.97 22.71
C MET A 25 4.80 -2.21 23.60
N HIS A 26 5.96 -2.65 24.11
CA HIS A 26 6.12 -3.85 24.94
C HIS A 26 5.45 -5.10 24.34
N LEU A 27 5.61 -5.28 23.02
CA LEU A 27 4.99 -6.40 22.31
C LEU A 27 5.68 -7.71 22.71
N THR A 28 4.88 -8.75 22.89
CA THR A 28 5.35 -10.09 23.23
C THR A 28 4.96 -11.11 22.16
N GLU A 29 5.67 -12.24 22.12
CA GLU A 29 5.33 -13.33 21.21
C GLU A 29 3.93 -13.88 21.53
N ASN A 30 3.19 -14.26 20.47
CA ASN A 30 1.84 -14.85 20.55
C ASN A 30 0.74 -13.95 21.14
N GLN A 31 0.97 -12.64 21.27
CA GLN A 31 -0.10 -11.72 21.63
C GLN A 31 -1.00 -11.43 20.42
N ASP A 32 -2.30 -11.25 20.68
CA ASP A 32 -3.22 -10.74 19.67
C ASP A 32 -3.00 -9.25 19.44
N ILE A 33 -2.98 -8.84 18.17
CA ILE A 33 -2.87 -7.44 17.75
C ILE A 33 -3.88 -7.11 16.66
N GLU A 34 -4.36 -5.86 16.67
CA GLU A 34 -5.15 -5.31 15.58
C GLU A 34 -4.23 -4.65 14.55
N ILE A 35 -4.46 -4.91 13.26
CA ILE A 35 -3.64 -4.39 12.17
C ILE A 35 -4.55 -3.67 11.17
N GLU A 36 -4.32 -2.37 10.98
CA GLU A 36 -4.92 -1.63 9.88
C GLU A 36 -3.97 -1.66 8.67
N VAL A 37 -4.40 -2.30 7.57
CA VAL A 37 -3.60 -2.39 6.34
C VAL A 37 -4.03 -1.30 5.37
N ARG A 38 -3.09 -0.39 5.05
CA ARG A 38 -3.27 0.61 3.99
C ARG A 38 -2.24 0.38 2.88
N SER A 39 -2.70 0.30 1.63
CA SER A 39 -1.80 0.19 0.49
C SER A 39 -0.99 1.47 0.33
N THR A 40 0.34 1.36 0.37
CA THR A 40 1.24 2.50 0.12
C THR A 40 1.49 2.73 -1.36
N THR A 41 0.87 1.94 -2.26
CA THR A 41 1.02 2.18 -3.69
C THR A 41 0.37 3.51 -4.02
N ASN A 42 1.13 4.43 -4.61
CA ASN A 42 0.58 5.66 -5.13
C ASN A 42 -0.51 5.28 -6.16
N PRO A 43 -1.79 5.65 -5.98
CA PRO A 43 -2.87 5.26 -6.88
C PRO A 43 -2.54 5.58 -8.35
N LEU A 44 -1.75 6.63 -8.54
CA LEU A 44 -1.21 7.03 -9.83
C LEU A 44 -0.31 5.94 -10.44
N GLN A 45 0.61 5.33 -9.68
CA GLN A 45 1.51 4.29 -10.20
C GLN A 45 0.76 3.03 -10.65
N GLU A 46 -0.29 2.63 -9.94
CA GLU A 46 -1.13 1.51 -10.36
C GLU A 46 -1.91 1.82 -11.64
N LEU A 47 -2.49 3.02 -11.74
CA LEU A 47 -3.20 3.48 -12.94
C LEU A 47 -2.27 3.63 -14.15
N PHE A 48 -1.09 4.25 -13.98
CA PHE A 48 -0.11 4.37 -15.05
C PHE A 48 0.44 3.00 -15.47
N GLY A 49 0.67 2.10 -14.51
CA GLY A 49 1.06 0.72 -14.78
C GLY A 49 -0.04 -0.07 -15.49
N PHE A 50 -1.31 0.21 -15.23
CA PHE A 50 -2.45 -0.39 -15.91
C PHE A 50 -2.66 0.16 -17.33
N ALA A 51 -2.62 1.48 -17.51
CA ALA A 51 -2.76 2.14 -18.80
C ALA A 51 -1.62 1.74 -19.77
N LYS A 52 -0.38 1.70 -19.26
CA LYS A 52 0.78 1.24 -20.03
C LYS A 52 0.67 -0.24 -20.41
N ARG A 53 0.19 -1.11 -19.50
CA ARG A 53 -0.08 -2.53 -19.78
C ARG A 53 -1.19 -2.76 -20.80
N ARG A 54 -2.20 -1.88 -20.85
CA ARG A 54 -3.31 -1.92 -21.82
C ARG A 54 -3.03 -1.23 -23.16
N GLY A 55 -1.82 -0.69 -23.37
CA GLY A 55 -1.46 0.01 -24.61
C GLY A 55 -2.23 1.32 -24.82
N LEU A 56 -2.85 1.87 -23.78
CA LEU A 56 -3.56 3.14 -23.84
C LEU A 56 -2.54 4.28 -23.94
N LYS A 57 -2.44 4.89 -25.13
CA LYS A 57 -1.63 6.09 -25.39
C LYS A 57 -2.29 7.36 -24.82
N LYS A 58 -2.86 7.31 -23.61
CA LYS A 58 -3.35 8.53 -22.95
C LYS A 58 -2.16 9.30 -22.40
N SER A 59 -2.16 10.61 -22.58
CA SER A 59 -1.11 11.47 -22.03
C SER A 59 -1.22 11.54 -20.50
N THR A 60 -0.09 11.80 -19.82
CA THR A 60 -0.02 11.90 -18.36
C THR A 60 -1.01 12.92 -17.81
N GLU A 61 -1.14 14.08 -18.46
CA GLU A 61 -2.10 15.14 -18.14
C GLU A 61 -3.57 14.65 -18.19
N GLU A 62 -3.91 13.81 -19.16
CA GLU A 62 -5.27 13.33 -19.36
C GLU A 62 -5.70 12.39 -18.25
N ILE A 63 -4.78 11.50 -17.84
CA ILE A 63 -4.99 10.58 -16.71
C ILE A 63 -5.14 11.36 -15.41
N ILE A 64 -4.28 12.35 -15.15
CA ILE A 64 -4.38 13.21 -13.96
C ILE A 64 -5.72 13.95 -13.91
N ARG A 65 -6.21 14.43 -15.07
CA ARG A 65 -7.49 15.13 -15.17
C ARG A 65 -8.68 14.21 -14.88
N GLU A 66 -8.68 12.99 -15.42
CA GLU A 66 -9.72 11.99 -15.15
C GLU A 66 -9.74 11.59 -13.67
N THR A 67 -8.57 11.40 -13.05
CA THR A 67 -8.48 11.08 -11.61
C THR A 67 -9.04 12.21 -10.75
N ARG A 68 -8.72 13.47 -11.04
CA ARG A 68 -9.29 14.62 -10.31
C ARG A 68 -10.81 14.73 -10.45
N LYS A 69 -11.39 14.26 -11.57
CA LYS A 69 -12.84 14.18 -11.73
C LYS A 69 -13.44 13.06 -10.90
N ALA A 70 -12.82 11.87 -10.90
CA ALA A 70 -13.29 10.73 -10.10
C ALA A 70 -13.24 11.03 -8.60
N LEU A 71 -12.15 11.64 -8.11
CA LEU A 71 -11.97 11.97 -6.69
C LEU A 71 -12.92 13.06 -6.15
N ARG A 72 -13.64 13.76 -7.04
CA ARG A 72 -14.62 14.82 -6.71
C ARG A 72 -16.07 14.36 -6.87
N ALA A 73 -16.28 13.13 -7.32
CA ALA A 73 -17.60 12.52 -7.50
C ALA A 73 -18.03 11.66 -6.29
N ASP A 74 -17.15 11.53 -5.30
CA ASP A 74 -17.39 11.01 -3.94
C ASP A 74 -17.40 12.18 -2.94
#